data_AF-A0A3A4U2D7-F1
#
_entry.id   AF-A0A3A4U2D7-F1
#
_cell.length_a   1.000
_cell.length_b   1.000
_cell.length_c   1.000
_cell.angle_alpha   90.00
_cell.angle_beta   90.00
_cell.angle_gamma   90.00
#
_symmetry.space_group_name_H-M   'P 1'
#
loop_
_entity.id
_entity.type
_entity.pdbx_description
1 polymer ?
#
loop_
_entity_poly.entity_id
_entity_poly.type
_entity_poly.pdbx_seq_one_letter_code
_entity_poly.pdbx_strand_id
1 'polypeptide(L)'
;MTVFIGAVVLALVAGGIWPSTGCRRPFDVWSLPPLAFGPDSPAAVADAYLTAVESGDAAAAYAVVHPAGDASGGGFSEFERQLASDLESIGGVSRHLILGQHAGPADDGGEAAVIFTVIGTGRMGDLALDVHLRRSQGSTTWLVVNASGAPLGREGPILPPEIAEGGRPLEAGAERPHPLEAYDDTLLKAALDTTESGGVAVVVSPKIELTYLVAGLTGSAPEVSESRSALAGSAIRHFRKWAGHPAVDAMVFLRHRGLSYDAIAKLASCFSDPPQMEQVFPFGEYLCSRTYGLSRSDKEARLLNLGRRLAEFYTETGFGAYLEAHRRDYEDMVAAISGALPSDVPRTIESYYGTGHSAYVVVVSGMSGNYGLTLEEGTWTCCVAVISGRIAKTPGDLSRSLWGLLAHEWGHSLVKPALAAHEELIASYVHLYTPIAGAMTSGGQAYGAWSIALEEHVIRAAQARMLLAGLGPEEAEKALSIDEDRGFRYIRLLYHRLAEYEADRETYPRFVDFVPRLIEALEGA
;
A
#
# COMPACT_ATOMS: atom_id res chain seq x y z
N MET A 1 -17.67 -10.46 33.64
CA MET A 1 -17.91 -10.70 32.20
C MET A 1 -16.60 -11.20 31.63
N THR A 2 -16.57 -12.47 31.23
CA THR A 2 -15.38 -13.21 30.81
C THR A 2 -14.88 -12.61 29.49
N VAL A 3 -13.76 -11.90 29.53
CA VAL A 3 -13.06 -11.41 28.34
C VAL A 3 -12.35 -12.61 27.73
N PHE A 4 -12.79 -13.04 26.54
CA PHE A 4 -12.07 -14.01 25.73
C PHE A 4 -10.70 -13.40 25.37
N ILE A 5 -9.63 -13.89 26.00
CA ILE A 5 -8.24 -13.65 25.58
C ILE A 5 -8.05 -14.56 24.36
N GLY A 6 -8.33 -14.02 23.17
CA GLY A 6 -8.33 -14.77 21.91
C GLY A 6 -6.92 -14.96 21.35
N ALA A 7 -6.60 -16.22 21.04
CA ALA A 7 -5.61 -16.75 20.09
C ALA A 7 -4.39 -15.87 19.73
N VAL A 8 -3.22 -16.23 20.28
CA VAL A 8 -1.92 -15.84 19.71
C VAL A 8 -1.69 -16.65 18.43
N VAL A 9 -1.86 -16.00 17.28
CA VAL A 9 -1.53 -16.56 15.96
C VAL A 9 -0.16 -16.04 15.57
N LEU A 10 0.80 -16.90 15.26
CA LEU A 10 2.02 -16.48 14.57
C LEU A 10 1.61 -16.11 13.14
N ALA A 11 1.19 -14.86 12.93
CA ALA A 11 0.78 -14.40 11.60
C ALA A 11 2.03 -14.18 10.74
N LEU A 12 2.46 -15.23 10.04
CA LEU A 12 3.50 -15.17 9.04
C LEU A 12 2.84 -14.92 7.67
N VAL A 13 3.15 -13.79 7.05
CA VAL A 13 2.76 -13.56 5.66
C VAL A 13 3.60 -14.51 4.80
N ALA A 14 2.97 -15.53 4.24
CA ALA A 14 3.61 -16.49 3.35
C ALA A 14 4.02 -15.80 2.04
N GLY A 15 5.21 -15.18 2.04
CA GLY A 15 5.90 -14.77 0.83
C GLY A 15 6.56 -16.00 0.19
N GLY A 16 6.09 -16.40 -0.98
CA GLY A 16 6.59 -17.55 -1.73
C GLY A 16 8.12 -17.53 -1.93
N ILE A 17 8.70 -18.73 -1.81
CA ILE A 17 10.13 -19.04 -1.95
C ILE A 17 10.61 -18.69 -3.36
N TRP A 18 11.65 -17.85 -3.50
CA TRP A 18 12.43 -17.70 -4.75
C TRP A 18 13.93 -17.55 -4.47
N PRO A 19 14.80 -18.23 -5.24
CA PRO A 19 16.25 -18.19 -5.05
C PRO A 19 16.82 -16.84 -5.51
N SER A 20 17.67 -16.22 -4.67
CA SER A 20 18.42 -15.02 -5.01
C SER A 20 19.84 -15.36 -5.45
N THR A 21 20.28 -14.77 -6.56
CA THR A 21 21.69 -14.67 -6.92
C THR A 21 22.19 -13.27 -6.60
N GLY A 22 23.26 -13.15 -5.80
CA GLY A 22 24.27 -12.10 -6.02
C GLY A 22 24.50 -11.00 -4.96
N CYS A 23 25.07 -11.39 -3.81
CA CYS A 23 26.22 -10.78 -3.13
C CYS A 23 26.26 -9.26 -2.74
N ARG A 24 26.15 -8.99 -1.42
CA ARG A 24 27.05 -8.16 -0.60
C ARG A 24 27.28 -8.91 0.73
N ARG A 25 28.46 -8.80 1.37
CA ARG A 25 28.74 -9.51 2.64
C ARG A 25 27.69 -9.10 3.71
N PRO A 26 26.95 -10.05 4.30
CA PRO A 26 25.87 -9.73 5.23
C PRO A 26 26.44 -9.30 6.59
N PHE A 27 25.76 -8.34 7.22
CA PHE A 27 25.86 -8.04 8.64
C PHE A 27 25.37 -9.28 9.41
N ASP A 28 26.20 -9.86 10.28
CA ASP A 28 25.82 -11.03 11.08
C ASP A 28 25.17 -10.56 12.40
N VAL A 29 23.84 -10.46 12.39
CA VAL A 29 23.04 -10.01 13.54
C VAL A 29 23.27 -10.86 14.80
N TRP A 30 23.66 -12.13 14.63
CA TRP A 30 23.89 -13.06 15.73
C TRP A 30 25.22 -12.83 16.46
N SER A 31 26.06 -11.93 15.94
CA SER A 31 27.26 -11.46 16.64
C SER A 31 26.98 -10.35 17.64
N LEU A 32 25.75 -9.81 17.68
CA LEU A 32 25.36 -8.80 18.66
C LEU A 32 25.25 -9.41 20.06
N PRO A 33 25.72 -8.70 21.10
CA PRO A 33 25.49 -9.13 22.48
C PRO A 33 23.99 -9.05 22.79
N PRO A 34 23.44 -10.00 23.58
CA PRO A 34 22.06 -9.93 24.02
C PRO A 34 21.83 -8.67 24.86
N LEU A 35 20.70 -8.01 24.62
CA LEU A 35 20.29 -6.87 25.43
C LEU A 35 19.82 -7.35 26.80
N ALA A 36 20.29 -6.68 27.84
CA ALA A 36 19.85 -6.94 29.21
C ALA A 36 18.58 -6.14 29.51
N PHE A 37 17.52 -6.85 29.90
CA PHE A 37 16.27 -6.25 30.37
C PHE A 37 16.01 -6.65 31.82
N GLY A 38 15.24 -5.82 32.53
CA GLY A 38 14.82 -6.15 33.89
C GLY A 38 13.91 -7.39 33.92
N PRO A 39 13.91 -8.19 35.01
CA PRO A 39 13.14 -9.43 35.11
C PRO A 39 11.63 -9.24 34.97
N ASP A 40 11.11 -8.05 35.26
CA ASP A 40 9.68 -7.71 35.15
C ASP A 40 9.34 -6.91 33.88
N SER A 41 10.27 -6.85 32.92
CA SER A 41 10.06 -6.13 31.66
C SER A 41 9.18 -6.94 30.68
N PRO A 42 8.48 -6.28 29.74
CA PRO A 42 7.79 -6.98 28.68
C PRO A 42 8.76 -7.81 27.81
N ALA A 43 10.02 -7.39 27.67
CA ALA A 43 11.06 -8.17 27.02
C ALA A 43 11.36 -9.49 27.74
N ALA A 44 11.39 -9.52 29.08
CA ALA A 44 11.59 -10.76 29.84
C ALA A 44 10.43 -11.76 29.64
N VAL A 45 9.20 -11.26 29.50
CA VAL A 45 8.03 -12.09 29.19
C VAL A 45 8.08 -12.62 27.75
N ALA A 46 8.50 -11.79 26.79
CA ALA A 46 8.71 -12.24 25.42
C ALA A 46 9.85 -13.26 25.31
N ASP A 47 10.95 -13.07 26.04
CA ASP A 47 12.08 -14.02 26.12
C ASP A 47 11.62 -15.39 26.63
N ALA A 48 10.81 -15.41 27.70
CA ALA A 48 10.22 -16.64 28.22
C ALA A 48 9.29 -17.32 27.20
N TYR A 49 8.45 -16.56 26.50
CA TYR A 49 7.59 -17.08 25.43
C TYR A 49 8.41 -17.68 24.27
N LEU A 50 9.41 -16.94 23.77
CA LEU A 50 10.25 -17.37 22.65
C LEU A 50 11.13 -18.57 23.01
N THR A 51 11.60 -18.66 24.25
CA THR A 51 12.30 -19.84 24.77
C THR A 51 11.41 -21.09 24.76
N ALA A 52 10.13 -20.95 25.10
CA ALA A 52 9.17 -22.05 25.02
C ALA A 52 8.83 -22.44 23.58
N VAL A 53 8.70 -21.46 22.68
CA VAL A 53 8.52 -21.70 21.24
C VAL A 53 9.74 -22.41 20.63
N GLU A 54 10.95 -22.00 21.00
CA GLU A 54 12.22 -22.60 20.55
C GLU A 54 12.34 -24.06 20.98
N SER A 55 11.89 -24.41 22.19
CA SER A 55 11.89 -25.79 22.69
C SER A 55 10.71 -26.63 22.20
N GLY A 56 9.73 -26.02 21.52
CA GLY A 56 8.48 -26.66 21.15
C GLY A 56 7.57 -26.99 22.34
N ASP A 57 7.80 -26.39 23.50
CA ASP A 57 6.99 -26.57 24.71
C ASP A 57 5.72 -25.71 24.63
N ALA A 58 4.70 -26.25 23.93
CA ALA A 58 3.42 -25.58 23.77
C ALA A 58 2.74 -25.26 25.10
N ALA A 59 2.94 -26.07 26.15
CA ALA A 59 2.37 -25.83 27.47
C ALA A 59 3.02 -24.63 28.15
N ALA A 60 4.34 -24.51 28.10
CA ALA A 60 5.05 -23.35 28.62
C ALA A 60 4.73 -22.07 27.81
N ALA A 61 4.68 -22.16 26.47
CA ALA A 61 4.30 -21.03 25.63
C ALA A 61 2.87 -20.56 25.92
N TYR A 62 1.93 -21.50 26.07
CA TYR A 62 0.54 -21.22 26.42
C TYR A 62 0.41 -20.60 27.81
N ALA A 63 1.21 -21.03 28.79
CA ALA A 63 1.18 -20.47 30.14
C ALA A 63 1.61 -19.00 30.22
N VAL A 64 2.51 -18.56 29.32
CA VAL A 64 2.92 -17.14 29.22
C VAL A 64 1.83 -16.27 28.60
N VAL A 65 1.05 -16.84 27.67
CA VAL A 65 -0.10 -16.18 27.04
C VAL A 65 -1.33 -16.18 27.97
N HIS A 66 -1.51 -17.26 28.73
CA HIS A 66 -2.68 -17.53 29.56
C HIS A 66 -2.29 -17.93 31.00
N PRO A 67 -1.74 -17.01 31.82
CA PRO A 67 -1.26 -17.33 33.18
C PRO A 67 -2.38 -17.66 34.18
N ALA A 68 -3.63 -17.31 33.87
CA ALA A 68 -4.79 -17.64 34.69
C ALA A 68 -5.42 -18.99 34.28
N GLY A 69 -4.68 -20.08 34.46
CA GLY A 69 -5.21 -21.37 34.93
C GLY A 69 -6.31 -22.10 34.14
N ASP A 70 -6.66 -21.75 32.91
CA ASP A 70 -7.66 -22.53 32.14
C ASP A 70 -6.98 -23.47 31.13
N ALA A 71 -6.20 -24.40 31.66
CA ALA A 71 -5.68 -25.56 30.92
C ALA A 71 -6.77 -26.64 30.70
N SER A 72 -8.03 -26.37 31.08
CA SER A 72 -9.15 -27.30 31.10
C SER A 72 -10.17 -27.11 29.95
N GLY A 73 -9.85 -26.34 28.91
CA GLY A 73 -10.73 -26.09 27.76
C GLY A 73 -10.07 -26.30 26.39
N GLY A 74 -10.87 -26.33 25.32
CA GLY A 74 -10.43 -26.60 23.94
C GLY A 74 -9.40 -25.62 23.34
N GLY A 75 -9.10 -24.51 24.03
CA GLY A 75 -8.13 -23.49 23.60
C GLY A 75 -6.67 -23.96 23.63
N PHE A 76 -6.27 -24.80 24.59
CA PHE A 76 -4.89 -25.33 24.62
C PHE A 76 -4.63 -26.25 23.44
N SER A 77 -5.56 -27.17 23.13
CA SER A 77 -5.39 -28.09 22.00
C SER A 77 -5.42 -27.41 20.64
N GLU A 78 -6.11 -26.28 20.51
CA GLU A 78 -6.07 -25.45 19.29
C GLU A 78 -4.74 -24.70 19.17
N PHE A 79 -4.28 -24.08 20.26
CA PHE A 79 -2.98 -23.43 20.32
C PHE A 79 -1.83 -24.38 20.03
N GLU A 80 -1.84 -25.58 20.63
CA GLU A 80 -0.84 -26.61 20.42
C GLU A 80 -0.78 -27.05 18.95
N ARG A 81 -1.94 -27.29 18.31
CA ARG A 81 -2.00 -27.63 16.88
C ARG A 81 -1.49 -26.50 16.00
N GLN A 82 -1.87 -25.26 16.30
CA GLN A 82 -1.46 -24.10 15.51
C GLN A 82 0.05 -23.86 15.63
N LEU A 83 0.59 -23.86 16.86
CA LEU A 83 2.02 -23.71 17.09
C LEU A 83 2.82 -24.82 16.40
N ALA A 84 2.35 -26.07 16.46
CA ALA A 84 2.99 -27.18 15.76
C ALA A 84 2.99 -26.98 14.23
N SER A 85 1.86 -26.54 13.66
CA SER A 85 1.73 -26.22 12.24
C SER A 85 2.67 -25.07 11.82
N ASP A 86 2.74 -24.01 12.62
CA ASP A 86 3.58 -22.85 12.35
C ASP A 86 5.06 -23.22 12.42
N LEU A 87 5.47 -23.97 13.45
CA LEU A 87 6.83 -24.49 13.59
C LEU A 87 7.20 -25.44 12.43
N GLU A 88 6.29 -26.30 11.99
CA GLU A 88 6.51 -27.15 10.82
C GLU A 88 6.71 -26.31 9.55
N SER A 89 5.91 -25.26 9.37
CA SER A 89 5.96 -24.38 8.19
C SER A 89 7.29 -23.62 8.07
N ILE A 90 7.85 -23.14 9.18
CA ILE A 90 9.13 -22.41 9.20
C ILE A 90 10.35 -23.33 9.31
N GLY A 91 10.13 -24.62 9.58
CA GLY A 91 11.18 -25.61 9.80
C GLY A 91 11.83 -25.53 11.19
N GLY A 92 11.07 -25.11 12.20
CA GLY A 92 11.49 -24.96 13.59
C GLY A 92 12.23 -23.66 13.87
N VAL A 93 12.39 -23.35 15.16
CA VAL A 93 13.19 -22.23 15.66
C VAL A 93 14.44 -22.81 16.33
N SER A 94 15.61 -22.30 15.97
CA SER A 94 16.91 -22.79 16.42
C SER A 94 17.59 -21.89 17.44
N ARG A 95 17.20 -20.61 17.47
CA ARG A 95 17.68 -19.56 18.37
C ARG A 95 16.82 -18.32 18.21
N HIS A 96 16.84 -17.43 19.18
CA HIS A 96 16.28 -16.09 19.06
C HIS A 96 17.19 -15.04 19.70
N LEU A 97 17.00 -13.77 19.31
CA LEU A 97 17.72 -12.63 19.83
C LEU A 97 16.76 -11.44 19.94
N ILE A 98 16.57 -10.93 21.15
CA ILE A 98 15.83 -9.69 21.37
C ILE A 98 16.71 -8.49 21.02
N LEU A 99 16.24 -7.68 20.09
CA LEU A 99 16.90 -6.48 19.58
C LEU A 99 16.43 -5.20 20.27
N GLY A 100 15.29 -5.23 20.96
CA GLY A 100 14.79 -4.06 21.70
C GLY A 100 13.36 -4.20 22.16
N GLN A 101 12.87 -3.17 22.85
CA GLN A 101 11.48 -3.06 23.27
C GLN A 101 10.98 -1.62 23.13
N HIS A 102 9.70 -1.46 22.81
CA HIS A 102 8.96 -0.20 22.95
C HIS A 102 7.74 -0.45 23.82
N ALA A 103 7.44 0.46 24.76
CA ALA A 103 6.28 0.36 25.64
C ALA A 103 5.59 1.72 25.79
N GLY A 104 4.26 1.71 25.88
CA GLY A 104 3.45 2.92 25.97
C GLY A 104 2.04 2.65 26.51
N PRO A 105 1.23 3.70 26.72
CA PRO A 105 -0.15 3.57 27.17
C PRO A 105 -1.01 2.88 26.11
N ALA A 106 -2.01 2.12 26.56
CA ALA A 106 -3.03 1.49 25.70
C ALA A 106 -4.40 2.16 25.86
N ASP A 107 -5.27 1.99 24.86
CA ASP A 107 -6.60 2.64 24.80
C ASP A 107 -7.55 2.26 25.96
N ASP A 108 -7.27 1.14 26.64
CA ASP A 108 -8.05 0.62 27.77
C ASP A 108 -7.54 1.12 29.14
N GLY A 109 -6.60 2.07 29.15
CA GLY A 109 -5.96 2.57 30.37
C GLY A 109 -4.88 1.66 30.94
N GLY A 110 -4.57 0.55 30.26
CA GLY A 110 -3.41 -0.29 30.51
C GLY A 110 -2.15 0.18 29.77
N GLU A 111 -1.20 -0.73 29.60
CA GLU A 111 0.03 -0.51 28.84
C GLU A 111 0.18 -1.58 27.75
N ALA A 112 0.76 -1.19 26.62
CA ALA A 112 1.13 -2.08 25.52
C ALA A 112 2.63 -2.01 25.28
N ALA A 113 3.21 -3.12 24.86
CA ALA A 113 4.62 -3.19 24.48
C ALA A 113 4.81 -4.01 23.20
N VAL A 114 5.86 -3.69 22.46
CA VAL A 114 6.31 -4.42 21.27
C VAL A 114 7.77 -4.75 21.46
N ILE A 115 8.11 -6.03 21.32
CA ILE A 115 9.47 -6.56 21.46
C ILE A 115 9.98 -6.95 20.09
N PHE A 116 11.06 -6.29 19.67
CA PHE A 116 11.71 -6.54 18.40
C PHE A 116 12.66 -7.71 18.56
N THR A 117 12.49 -8.75 17.76
CA THR A 117 13.20 -10.02 17.88
C THR A 117 13.69 -10.48 16.52
N VAL A 118 14.82 -11.18 16.49
CA VAL A 118 15.20 -12.04 15.39
C VAL A 118 15.11 -13.49 15.84
N ILE A 119 14.50 -14.36 15.04
CA ILE A 119 14.52 -15.81 15.26
C ILE A 119 15.26 -16.49 14.12
N GLY A 120 16.13 -17.44 14.43
CA GLY A 120 16.80 -18.28 13.44
C GLY A 120 15.93 -19.48 13.15
N THR A 121 15.47 -19.64 11.92
CA THR A 121 14.61 -20.78 11.53
C THR A 121 15.30 -21.71 10.56
N GLY A 122 14.74 -22.93 10.42
CA GLY A 122 15.26 -23.92 9.49
C GLY A 122 15.06 -23.55 8.02
N ARG A 123 13.86 -23.81 7.47
CA ARG A 123 13.61 -23.73 6.02
C ARG A 123 13.48 -22.28 5.51
N MET A 124 13.12 -21.34 6.37
CA MET A 124 12.84 -19.95 5.96
C MET A 124 13.99 -18.97 6.21
N GLY A 125 15.11 -19.42 6.77
CA GLY A 125 16.21 -18.55 7.19
C GLY A 125 15.90 -17.78 8.47
N ASP A 126 16.71 -16.80 8.83
CA ASP A 126 16.40 -15.94 9.97
C ASP A 126 15.12 -15.13 9.69
N LEU A 127 14.30 -14.81 10.69
CA LEU A 127 13.09 -13.99 10.58
C LEU A 127 13.15 -12.85 11.61
N ALA A 128 12.69 -11.66 11.24
CA ALA A 128 12.43 -10.56 12.17
C ALA A 128 10.98 -10.66 12.66
N LEU A 129 10.78 -10.71 13.98
CA LEU A 129 9.49 -10.81 14.63
C LEU A 129 9.27 -9.67 15.62
N ASP A 130 8.04 -9.19 15.67
CA ASP A 130 7.52 -8.33 16.72
C ASP A 130 6.63 -9.18 17.65
N VAL A 131 6.96 -9.22 18.94
CA VAL A 131 6.12 -9.83 19.98
C VAL A 131 5.35 -8.71 20.68
N HIS A 132 4.03 -8.74 20.56
CA HIS A 132 3.15 -7.76 21.16
C HIS A 132 2.70 -8.22 22.54
N LEU A 133 2.81 -7.34 23.53
CA LEU A 133 2.37 -7.58 24.89
C LEU A 133 1.39 -6.50 25.36
N ARG A 134 0.53 -6.89 26.30
CA ARG A 134 -0.37 -5.97 27.02
C ARG A 134 -0.35 -6.23 28.52
N ARG A 135 -0.60 -5.16 29.28
CA ARG A 135 -0.77 -5.18 30.73
C ARG A 135 -1.95 -4.30 31.08
N SER A 136 -3.02 -4.89 31.59
CA SER A 136 -4.21 -4.14 32.00
C SER A 136 -3.91 -3.19 33.18
N GLN A 137 -4.71 -2.12 33.29
CA GLN A 137 -4.58 -1.14 34.37
C GLN A 137 -4.63 -1.83 35.75
N GLY A 138 -3.61 -1.59 36.58
CA GLY A 138 -3.50 -2.19 37.92
C GLY A 138 -2.95 -3.63 37.96
N SER A 139 -2.68 -4.25 36.80
CA SER A 139 -1.94 -5.51 36.71
C SER A 139 -0.43 -5.26 36.77
N THR A 140 0.30 -6.15 37.45
CA THR A 140 1.78 -6.18 37.39
C THR A 140 2.30 -7.05 36.26
N THR A 141 1.43 -7.84 35.62
CA THR A 141 1.80 -8.91 34.70
C THR A 141 1.56 -8.51 33.24
N TRP A 142 2.58 -8.69 32.40
CA TRP A 142 2.47 -8.58 30.94
C TRP A 142 2.00 -9.89 30.33
N LEU A 143 1.17 -9.80 29.30
CA LEU A 143 0.65 -10.94 28.54
C LEU A 143 1.04 -10.79 27.08
N VAL A 144 1.58 -11.84 26.47
CA VAL A 144 1.77 -11.88 25.02
C VAL A 144 0.40 -11.98 24.37
N VAL A 145 0.08 -11.05 23.47
CA VAL A 145 -1.20 -11.01 22.76
C VAL A 145 -1.07 -11.42 21.30
N ASN A 146 0.10 -11.21 20.69
CA ASN A 146 0.36 -11.57 19.30
C ASN A 146 1.87 -11.65 19.03
N ALA A 147 2.29 -12.42 18.04
CA ALA A 147 3.63 -12.37 17.47
C ALA A 147 3.54 -12.40 15.93
N SER A 148 4.21 -11.48 15.24
CA SER A 148 4.17 -11.41 13.77
C SER A 148 5.53 -11.04 13.20
N GLY A 149 5.85 -11.48 11.98
CA GLY A 149 7.19 -11.28 11.44
C GLY A 149 7.39 -11.65 9.97
N ALA A 150 8.61 -11.44 9.46
CA ALA A 150 9.02 -11.70 8.09
C ALA A 150 10.51 -12.11 7.98
N PRO A 151 10.95 -12.76 6.88
CA PRO A 151 12.35 -13.20 6.72
C PRO A 151 13.40 -12.09 6.79
N LEU A 152 14.45 -12.34 7.57
CA LEU A 152 15.64 -11.53 7.76
C LEU A 152 16.69 -11.88 6.69
N GLY A 153 17.28 -10.86 6.07
CA GLY A 153 18.27 -11.02 5.01
C GLY A 153 17.86 -10.48 3.64
N ARG A 154 16.82 -9.63 3.57
CA ARG A 154 16.45 -8.92 2.32
C ARG A 154 16.48 -7.39 2.35
N GLU A 155 16.74 -6.71 3.47
CA GLU A 155 17.18 -5.29 3.51
C GLU A 155 17.51 -4.86 4.96
N GLY A 156 18.24 -3.74 5.11
CA GLY A 156 18.95 -3.29 6.33
C GLY A 156 18.11 -2.78 7.52
N PRO A 157 18.71 -1.99 8.43
CA PRO A 157 18.43 -2.02 9.88
C PRO A 157 17.05 -1.48 10.30
N ILE A 158 16.61 -1.94 11.48
CA ILE A 158 15.49 -1.37 12.24
C ILE A 158 15.94 -0.02 12.83
N LEU A 159 15.62 1.05 12.09
CA LEU A 159 15.45 2.49 12.40
C LEU A 159 16.46 3.29 13.25
N PRO A 160 16.72 4.57 12.89
CA PRO A 160 17.18 5.63 13.81
C PRO A 160 16.05 6.08 14.78
N PRO A 161 16.39 6.43 16.03
CA PRO A 161 15.48 7.10 16.95
C PRO A 161 15.50 8.61 16.69
N GLU A 162 14.38 9.16 16.21
CA GLU A 162 13.97 10.57 16.41
C GLU A 162 12.63 10.81 15.69
N ILE A 163 11.51 10.59 16.39
CA ILE A 163 10.27 11.33 16.14
C ILE A 163 10.06 12.21 17.36
N ALA A 164 10.66 13.40 17.34
CA ALA A 164 10.37 14.41 18.35
C ALA A 164 10.07 15.80 17.76
N GLU A 165 10.20 16.01 16.45
CA GLU A 165 10.02 17.34 15.87
C GLU A 165 9.20 17.25 14.60
N GLY A 166 7.99 17.82 14.60
CA GLY A 166 7.24 18.01 13.35
C GLY A 166 5.73 18.14 13.43
N GLY A 167 5.18 18.57 14.56
CA GLY A 167 3.76 18.84 14.68
C GLY A 167 2.87 17.60 14.69
N ARG A 168 1.57 17.81 14.91
CA ARG A 168 0.55 16.77 14.82
C ARG A 168 0.04 16.67 13.38
N PRO A 169 -0.21 15.46 12.85
CA PRO A 169 -0.88 15.27 11.56
C PRO A 169 -2.25 15.97 11.51
N LEU A 170 -2.69 16.35 10.31
CA LEU A 170 -4.08 16.79 10.10
C LEU A 170 -5.03 15.60 10.25
N GLU A 171 -6.05 15.75 11.11
CA GLU A 171 -7.14 14.77 11.26
C GLU A 171 -8.31 15.05 10.30
N ALA A 172 -8.52 16.33 9.98
CA ALA A 172 -9.59 16.79 9.09
C ALA A 172 -9.19 18.06 8.33
N GLY A 173 -9.84 18.31 7.19
CA GLY A 173 -9.59 19.51 6.36
C GLY A 173 -9.76 20.83 7.13
N ALA A 174 -10.62 20.87 8.14
CA ALA A 174 -10.83 22.05 9.00
C ALA A 174 -9.62 22.42 9.88
N GLU A 175 -8.66 21.52 10.08
CA GLU A 175 -7.43 21.80 10.82
C GLU A 175 -6.32 22.42 9.94
N ARG A 176 -6.56 22.51 8.63
CA ARG A 176 -5.60 23.07 7.67
C ARG A 176 -5.34 24.56 7.99
N PRO A 177 -4.07 25.01 8.02
CA PRO A 177 -3.74 26.39 8.39
C PRO A 177 -4.17 27.44 7.35
N HIS A 178 -4.33 27.02 6.10
CA HIS A 178 -4.70 27.89 4.99
C HIS A 178 -5.83 27.25 4.14
N PRO A 179 -6.64 28.03 3.40
CA PRO A 179 -7.56 27.46 2.41
C PRO A 179 -6.78 26.76 1.28
N LEU A 180 -7.43 25.86 0.54
CA LEU A 180 -6.76 25.06 -0.51
C LEU A 180 -6.05 25.92 -1.55
N GLU A 181 -6.65 27.03 -1.97
CA GLU A 181 -6.13 27.93 -3.01
C GLU A 181 -4.87 28.69 -2.58
N ALA A 182 -4.55 28.70 -1.28
CA ALA A 182 -3.42 29.44 -0.74
C ALA A 182 -2.11 28.64 -0.71
N TYR A 183 -2.15 27.33 -1.00
CA TYR A 183 -0.96 26.50 -1.10
C TYR A 183 -0.28 26.67 -2.46
N ASP A 184 1.05 26.76 -2.45
CA ASP A 184 1.85 26.62 -3.66
C ASP A 184 1.89 25.13 -4.04
N ASP A 185 0.98 24.74 -4.92
CA ASP A 185 0.76 23.34 -5.28
C ASP A 185 0.19 23.24 -6.70
N THR A 186 1.03 22.76 -7.61
CA THR A 186 0.74 22.65 -9.04
C THR A 186 -0.42 21.70 -9.32
N LEU A 187 -0.48 20.57 -8.61
CA LEU A 187 -1.55 19.57 -8.76
C LEU A 187 -2.88 20.13 -8.23
N LEU A 188 -2.86 20.73 -7.03
CA LEU A 188 -4.06 21.28 -6.43
C LEU A 188 -4.62 22.44 -7.24
N LYS A 189 -3.76 23.36 -7.69
CA LYS A 189 -4.16 24.45 -8.57
C LYS A 189 -4.83 23.93 -9.85
N ALA A 190 -4.23 22.93 -10.50
CA ALA A 190 -4.82 22.31 -11.68
C ALA A 190 -6.19 21.69 -11.39
N ALA A 191 -6.33 20.99 -10.26
CA ALA A 191 -7.60 20.40 -9.85
C ALA A 191 -8.69 21.46 -9.59
N LEU A 192 -8.34 22.57 -8.96
CA LEU A 192 -9.27 23.66 -8.63
C LEU A 192 -9.63 24.51 -9.85
N ASP A 193 -8.72 24.69 -10.80
CA ASP A 193 -8.95 25.46 -12.02
C ASP A 193 -9.82 24.67 -13.03
N THR A 194 -9.84 23.33 -12.93
CA THR A 194 -10.66 22.45 -13.78
C THR A 194 -12.12 22.48 -13.34
N THR A 195 -12.82 23.58 -13.63
CA THR A 195 -14.21 23.84 -13.18
C THR A 195 -15.29 23.56 -14.24
N GLU A 196 -14.92 23.36 -15.50
CA GLU A 196 -15.89 23.03 -16.56
C GLU A 196 -16.09 21.52 -16.68
N SER A 197 -17.34 21.07 -16.65
CA SER A 197 -17.74 19.67 -16.84
C SER A 197 -17.06 19.07 -18.08
N GLY A 198 -16.16 18.12 -17.86
CA GLY A 198 -15.43 17.39 -18.92
C GLY A 198 -14.02 17.91 -19.22
N GLY A 199 -13.56 18.99 -18.59
CA GLY A 199 -12.17 19.44 -18.67
C GLY A 199 -11.21 18.48 -17.95
N VAL A 200 -10.01 18.31 -18.50
CA VAL A 200 -8.92 17.52 -17.88
C VAL A 200 -7.66 18.35 -17.91
N ALA A 201 -7.11 18.67 -16.74
CA ALA A 201 -5.79 19.29 -16.66
C ALA A 201 -4.70 18.23 -16.76
N VAL A 202 -3.62 18.54 -17.47
CA VAL A 202 -2.42 17.71 -17.57
C VAL A 202 -1.25 18.49 -16.99
N VAL A 203 -0.65 17.98 -15.92
CA VAL A 203 0.41 18.67 -15.20
C VAL A 203 1.54 17.73 -14.82
N VAL A 204 2.66 18.32 -14.40
CA VAL A 204 3.73 17.60 -13.70
C VAL A 204 3.67 18.02 -12.24
N SER A 205 3.89 17.07 -11.34
CA SER A 205 3.82 17.28 -9.90
C SER A 205 5.21 17.08 -9.29
N PRO A 206 5.91 18.17 -8.90
CA PRO A 206 7.24 18.10 -8.31
C PRO A 206 7.32 17.20 -7.07
N LYS A 207 6.29 17.22 -6.21
CA LYS A 207 6.19 16.35 -5.03
C LYS A 207 6.04 14.87 -5.39
N ILE A 208 5.30 14.53 -6.44
CA ILE A 208 5.16 13.14 -6.93
C ILE A 208 6.50 12.66 -7.51
N GLU A 209 7.15 13.46 -8.36
CA GLU A 209 8.46 13.14 -8.93
C GLU A 209 9.52 12.94 -7.85
N LEU A 210 9.56 13.83 -6.85
CA LEU A 210 10.48 13.76 -5.73
C LEU A 210 10.27 12.48 -4.91
N THR A 211 9.02 12.15 -4.59
CA THR A 211 8.70 10.99 -3.76
C THR A 211 9.04 9.68 -4.48
N TYR A 212 8.75 9.57 -5.78
CA TYR A 212 9.17 8.40 -6.57
C TYR A 212 10.68 8.35 -6.78
N LEU A 213 11.38 9.48 -6.92
CA LEU A 213 12.85 9.48 -6.94
C LEU A 213 13.40 8.87 -5.65
N VAL A 214 12.94 9.34 -4.49
CA VAL A 214 13.40 8.82 -3.19
C VAL A 214 13.05 7.34 -3.01
N ALA A 215 11.86 6.91 -3.47
CA ALA A 215 11.51 5.50 -3.54
C ALA A 215 12.45 4.70 -4.46
N GLY A 216 12.82 5.23 -5.63
CA GLY A 216 13.76 4.57 -6.53
C GLY A 216 15.17 4.46 -5.94
N LEU A 217 15.60 5.42 -5.13
CA LEU A 217 16.90 5.39 -4.46
C LEU A 217 17.02 4.31 -3.38
N THR A 218 15.90 3.71 -2.93
CA THR A 218 15.96 2.53 -2.05
C THR A 218 16.56 1.30 -2.74
N GLY A 219 16.52 1.26 -4.08
CA GLY A 219 16.95 0.11 -4.88
C GLY A 219 15.93 -1.04 -4.94
N SER A 220 14.78 -0.89 -4.28
CA SER A 220 13.74 -1.92 -4.12
C SER A 220 12.33 -1.44 -4.50
N ALA A 221 12.26 -0.47 -5.43
CA ALA A 221 11.01 0.06 -5.98
C ALA A 221 10.79 -0.45 -7.43
N PRO A 222 10.09 -1.58 -7.63
CA PRO A 222 9.66 -2.03 -8.97
C PRO A 222 8.88 -0.93 -9.71
N GLU A 223 8.03 -0.17 -9.02
CA GLU A 223 7.24 0.93 -9.59
C GLU A 223 8.07 2.01 -10.29
N VAL A 224 9.35 2.17 -9.92
CA VAL A 224 10.29 3.11 -10.53
C VAL A 224 11.20 2.41 -11.53
N SER A 225 11.76 1.26 -11.15
CA SER A 225 12.71 0.52 -12.00
C SER A 225 12.05 -0.09 -13.24
N GLU A 226 10.79 -0.51 -13.14
CA GLU A 226 10.01 -1.07 -14.25
C GLU A 226 9.34 -0.03 -15.13
N SER A 227 9.31 1.25 -14.71
CA SER A 227 8.85 2.36 -15.58
C SER A 227 9.60 2.36 -16.91
N ARG A 228 10.87 1.91 -16.90
CA ARG A 228 11.82 1.96 -18.03
C ARG A 228 11.92 3.37 -18.65
N SER A 229 11.57 4.40 -17.88
CA SER A 229 11.68 5.79 -18.30
C SER A 229 13.15 6.19 -18.36
N ALA A 230 13.55 6.88 -19.43
CA ALA A 230 14.89 7.44 -19.54
C ALA A 230 15.17 8.48 -18.45
N LEU A 231 14.14 9.25 -18.05
CA LEU A 231 14.24 10.21 -16.95
C LEU A 231 14.43 9.51 -15.61
N ALA A 232 13.70 8.43 -15.34
CA ALA A 232 13.90 7.61 -14.14
C ALA A 232 15.35 7.12 -14.03
N GLY A 233 15.88 6.53 -15.11
CA GLY A 233 17.27 6.08 -15.15
C GLY A 233 18.28 7.23 -14.98
N SER A 234 18.01 8.41 -15.56
CA SER A 234 18.86 9.60 -15.43
C SER A 234 18.89 10.11 -14.00
N ALA A 235 17.72 10.29 -13.38
CA ALA A 235 17.60 10.80 -12.03
C ALA A 235 18.25 9.85 -11.01
N ILE A 236 17.98 8.55 -11.09
CA ILE A 236 18.62 7.57 -10.20
C ILE A 236 20.15 7.63 -10.33
N ARG A 237 20.69 7.74 -11.55
CA ARG A 237 22.15 7.90 -11.73
C ARG A 237 22.67 9.22 -11.15
N HIS A 238 21.93 10.31 -11.30
CA HIS A 238 22.29 11.63 -10.79
C HIS A 238 22.32 11.65 -9.24
N PHE A 239 21.27 11.11 -8.62
CA PHE A 239 21.07 11.19 -7.17
C PHE A 239 21.60 9.98 -6.38
N ARG A 240 22.14 8.93 -7.02
CA ARG A 240 22.64 7.71 -6.34
C ARG A 240 23.58 7.94 -5.17
N LYS A 241 24.36 9.04 -5.18
CA LYS A 241 25.28 9.40 -4.09
C LYS A 241 24.54 9.73 -2.78
N TRP A 242 23.26 10.06 -2.87
CA TRP A 242 22.35 10.37 -1.77
C TRP A 242 21.52 9.17 -1.30
N ALA A 243 21.86 7.95 -1.70
CA ALA A 243 21.15 6.74 -1.26
C ALA A 243 21.18 6.52 0.28
N GLY A 244 22.13 7.15 0.99
CA GLY A 244 22.17 7.16 2.46
C GLY A 244 21.57 8.43 3.09
N HIS A 245 20.75 9.19 2.36
CA HIS A 245 20.06 10.36 2.89
C HIS A 245 18.89 9.91 3.81
N PRO A 246 18.59 10.60 4.93
CA PRO A 246 17.52 10.21 5.86
C PRO A 246 16.14 10.00 5.22
N ALA A 247 15.83 10.72 4.14
CA ALA A 247 14.62 10.51 3.34
C ALA A 247 14.52 9.12 2.71
N VAL A 248 15.65 8.59 2.23
CA VAL A 248 15.72 7.25 1.64
C VAL A 248 15.52 6.21 2.74
N ASP A 249 16.13 6.40 3.92
CA ASP A 249 15.93 5.50 5.07
C ASP A 249 14.49 5.50 5.57
N ALA A 250 13.86 6.68 5.68
CA ALA A 250 12.46 6.81 6.06
C ALA A 250 11.54 6.13 5.03
N MET A 251 11.85 6.28 3.74
CA MET A 251 11.13 5.60 2.66
C MET A 251 11.30 4.09 2.76
N VAL A 252 12.53 3.56 2.89
CA VAL A 252 12.81 2.13 3.11
C VAL A 252 11.94 1.58 4.23
N PHE A 253 11.90 2.26 5.38
CA PHE A 253 11.12 1.82 6.54
C PHE A 253 9.62 1.69 6.22
N LEU A 254 9.04 2.69 5.57
CA LEU A 254 7.61 2.70 5.23
C LEU A 254 7.28 1.72 4.10
N ARG A 255 8.18 1.54 3.13
CA ARG A 255 8.03 0.56 2.05
C ARG A 255 7.93 -0.86 2.56
N HIS A 256 8.78 -1.24 3.51
CA HIS A 256 8.72 -2.55 4.18
C HIS A 256 7.40 -2.79 4.91
N ARG A 257 6.62 -1.73 5.14
CA ARG A 257 5.30 -1.74 5.78
C ARG A 257 4.16 -1.44 4.80
N GLY A 258 4.40 -1.56 3.49
CA GLY A 258 3.33 -1.53 2.48
C GLY A 258 3.20 -0.24 1.68
N LEU A 259 3.97 0.82 2.00
CA LEU A 259 3.94 2.07 1.25
C LEU A 259 4.60 1.88 -0.11
N SER A 260 3.81 1.57 -1.13
CA SER A 260 4.27 1.13 -2.44
C SER A 260 3.30 1.51 -3.55
N TYR A 261 3.79 1.53 -4.78
CA TYR A 261 2.98 1.74 -5.98
C TYR A 261 2.16 3.04 -5.91
N ASP A 262 0.83 2.96 -5.94
CA ASP A 262 -0.10 4.08 -5.91
C ASP A 262 -0.10 4.82 -4.57
N ALA A 263 0.21 4.12 -3.46
CA ALA A 263 0.29 4.73 -2.14
C ALA A 263 1.40 5.79 -2.05
N ILE A 264 2.43 5.70 -2.90
CA ILE A 264 3.49 6.72 -3.00
C ILE A 264 2.92 8.02 -3.60
N ALA A 265 2.19 7.92 -4.71
CA ALA A 265 1.53 9.07 -5.33
C ALA A 265 0.47 9.69 -4.40
N LYS A 266 -0.30 8.85 -3.70
CA LYS A 266 -1.31 9.31 -2.74
C LYS A 266 -0.67 10.02 -1.56
N LEU A 267 0.42 9.48 -1.01
CA LEU A 267 1.18 10.15 0.05
C LEU A 267 1.71 11.52 -0.42
N ALA A 268 2.37 11.57 -1.58
CA ALA A 268 2.89 12.81 -2.13
C ALA A 268 1.79 13.87 -2.30
N SER A 269 0.59 13.43 -2.71
CA SER A 269 -0.56 14.32 -2.90
C SER A 269 -1.16 14.85 -1.60
N CYS A 270 -0.81 14.29 -0.44
CA CYS A 270 -1.18 14.84 0.87
C CYS A 270 -0.35 16.06 1.27
N PHE A 271 0.69 16.42 0.51
CA PHE A 271 1.56 17.56 0.78
C PHE A 271 1.47 18.64 -0.30
N SER A 272 1.88 19.86 0.03
CA SER A 272 2.12 20.95 -0.94
C SER A 272 3.33 20.63 -1.81
N ASP A 273 3.60 21.46 -2.83
CA ASP A 273 4.85 21.30 -3.58
C ASP A 273 6.08 21.61 -2.69
N PRO A 274 7.24 21.00 -3.00
CA PRO A 274 8.51 21.36 -2.38
C PRO A 274 8.93 22.78 -2.76
N PRO A 275 9.73 23.49 -1.92
CA PRO A 275 10.44 22.97 -0.75
C PRO A 275 9.61 22.81 0.53
N GLN A 276 8.40 23.35 0.60
CA GLN A 276 7.62 23.43 1.84
C GLN A 276 7.16 22.05 2.32
N MET A 277 6.60 21.23 1.42
CA MET A 277 6.01 19.92 1.75
C MET A 277 5.07 19.99 2.97
N GLU A 278 4.26 21.04 3.06
CA GLU A 278 3.28 21.20 4.13
C GLU A 278 2.13 20.21 3.94
N GLN A 279 1.63 19.60 5.03
CA GLN A 279 0.49 18.70 4.90
C GLN A 279 -0.76 19.49 4.50
N VAL A 280 -1.36 19.12 3.37
CA VAL A 280 -2.57 19.72 2.81
C VAL A 280 -3.79 18.81 3.04
N PHE A 281 -3.62 17.49 2.97
CA PHE A 281 -4.71 16.54 3.20
C PHE A 281 -4.40 15.59 4.37
N PRO A 282 -5.41 15.16 5.14
CA PRO A 282 -5.24 14.08 6.11
C PRO A 282 -4.77 12.81 5.40
N PHE A 283 -4.01 11.95 6.10
CA PHE A 283 -3.51 10.71 5.50
C PHE A 283 -4.64 9.69 5.26
N GLY A 284 -5.65 9.71 6.13
CA GLY A 284 -6.85 8.88 6.02
C GLY A 284 -6.59 7.38 6.20
N GLU A 285 -7.68 6.61 6.17
CA GLU A 285 -7.65 5.15 6.34
C GLU A 285 -6.77 4.47 5.30
N TYR A 286 -6.75 4.98 4.06
CA TYR A 286 -6.02 4.36 2.96
C TYR A 286 -4.51 4.35 3.19
N LEU A 287 -3.87 5.48 3.49
CA LEU A 287 -2.41 5.50 3.73
C LEU A 287 -2.05 4.78 5.04
N CYS A 288 -2.93 4.84 6.04
CA CYS A 288 -2.78 4.08 7.27
C CYS A 288 -2.89 2.56 7.05
N SER A 289 -3.73 2.10 6.13
CA SER A 289 -3.80 0.68 5.75
C SER A 289 -2.61 0.26 4.88
N ARG A 290 -1.81 1.19 4.35
CA ARG A 290 -0.58 0.93 3.59
C ARG A 290 0.71 1.16 4.41
N THR A 291 0.58 1.13 5.73
CA THR A 291 1.69 1.27 6.70
C THR A 291 1.49 0.30 7.87
N TYR A 292 1.62 -1.01 7.59
CA TYR A 292 1.33 -2.10 8.50
C TYR A 292 2.21 -2.10 9.77
N GLY A 293 1.71 -2.77 10.82
CA GLY A 293 2.49 -3.06 12.03
C GLY A 293 2.77 -1.85 12.93
N LEU A 294 2.00 -0.78 12.82
CA LEU A 294 2.13 0.44 13.60
C LEU A 294 0.77 0.85 14.21
N SER A 295 0.79 1.55 15.33
CA SER A 295 -0.41 2.25 15.83
C SER A 295 -0.80 3.36 14.87
N ARG A 296 -2.06 3.80 14.88
CA ARG A 296 -2.51 4.87 13.96
C ARG A 296 -1.68 6.15 14.12
N SER A 297 -1.45 6.59 15.35
CA SER A 297 -0.62 7.76 15.64
C SER A 297 0.82 7.60 15.15
N ASP A 298 1.42 6.41 15.29
CA ASP A 298 2.77 6.15 14.78
C ASP A 298 2.81 6.17 13.24
N LYS A 299 1.80 5.62 12.56
CA LYS A 299 1.71 5.67 11.09
C LYS A 299 1.72 7.11 10.60
N GLU A 300 0.83 7.93 11.13
CA GLU A 300 0.66 9.30 10.71
C GLU A 300 1.91 10.14 11.05
N ALA A 301 2.52 9.91 12.22
CA ALA A 301 3.79 10.53 12.60
C ALA A 301 4.94 10.16 11.64
N ARG A 302 5.01 8.90 11.19
CA ARG A 302 6.04 8.43 10.24
C ARG A 302 5.81 8.96 8.83
N LEU A 303 4.56 9.04 8.37
CA LEU A 303 4.21 9.64 7.08
C LEU A 303 4.53 11.13 7.07
N LEU A 304 4.22 11.84 8.16
CA LEU A 304 4.59 13.25 8.33
C LEU A 304 6.10 13.45 8.39
N ASN A 305 6.83 12.54 9.06
CA ASN A 305 8.29 12.55 9.07
C ASN A 305 8.87 12.37 7.66
N LEU A 306 8.34 11.44 6.86
CA LEU A 306 8.78 11.27 5.48
C LEU A 306 8.56 12.55 4.67
N GLY A 307 7.41 13.24 4.80
CA GLY A 307 7.17 14.54 4.17
C GLY A 307 8.26 15.57 4.47
N ARG A 308 8.66 15.69 5.75
CA ARG A 308 9.76 16.58 6.16
C ARG A 308 11.11 16.15 5.56
N ARG A 309 11.43 14.85 5.60
CA ARG A 309 12.67 14.33 5.02
C ARG A 309 12.72 14.55 3.50
N LEU A 310 11.58 14.52 2.81
CA LEU A 310 11.49 14.86 1.39
C LEU A 310 11.80 16.35 1.15
N ALA A 311 11.31 17.26 2.00
CA ALA A 311 11.68 18.69 1.93
C ALA A 311 13.19 18.92 2.13
N GLU A 312 13.79 18.24 3.11
CA GLU A 312 15.24 18.25 3.35
C GLU A 312 15.99 17.72 2.11
N PHE A 313 15.58 16.56 1.59
CA PHE A 313 16.17 15.97 0.38
C PHE A 313 16.08 16.94 -0.81
N TYR A 314 14.94 17.57 -1.03
CA TYR A 314 14.76 18.55 -2.11
C TYR A 314 15.80 19.67 -2.04
N THR A 315 16.00 20.22 -0.84
CA THR A 315 16.88 21.35 -0.58
C THR A 315 18.35 20.97 -0.64
N GLU A 316 18.75 19.88 0.04
CA GLU A 316 20.14 19.46 0.17
C GLU A 316 20.71 18.87 -1.13
N THR A 317 19.88 18.19 -1.91
CA THR A 317 20.34 17.49 -3.12
C THR A 317 20.24 18.34 -4.38
N GLY A 318 19.54 19.49 -4.32
CA GLY A 318 19.31 20.36 -5.46
C GLY A 318 18.29 19.78 -6.45
N PHE A 319 17.26 19.06 -5.97
CA PHE A 319 16.25 18.44 -6.84
C PHE A 319 15.51 19.45 -7.73
N GLY A 320 15.22 20.66 -7.21
CA GLY A 320 14.63 21.73 -8.02
C GLY A 320 15.48 22.11 -9.24
N ALA A 321 16.80 22.14 -9.11
CA ALA A 321 17.71 22.39 -10.22
C ALA A 321 17.73 21.24 -11.24
N TYR A 322 17.50 20.00 -10.80
CA TYR A 322 17.33 18.86 -11.69
C TYR A 322 16.02 18.98 -12.50
N LEU A 323 14.90 19.29 -11.86
CA LEU A 323 13.62 19.52 -12.55
C LEU A 323 13.76 20.64 -13.59
N GLU A 324 14.41 21.73 -13.21
CA GLU A 324 14.70 22.86 -14.08
C GLU A 324 15.52 22.47 -15.32
N ALA A 325 16.60 21.70 -15.11
CA ALA A 325 17.47 21.21 -16.19
C ALA A 325 16.74 20.26 -17.15
N HIS A 326 15.71 19.56 -16.66
CA HIS A 326 14.88 18.64 -17.43
C HIS A 326 13.50 19.21 -17.81
N ARG A 327 13.27 20.52 -17.62
CA ARG A 327 11.96 21.14 -17.85
C ARG A 327 11.39 20.81 -19.24
N ARG A 328 12.22 20.90 -20.28
CA ARG A 328 11.81 20.60 -21.67
C ARG A 328 11.35 19.15 -21.83
N ASP A 329 12.01 18.19 -21.19
CA ASP A 329 11.61 16.78 -21.25
C ASP A 329 10.20 16.60 -20.67
N TYR A 330 9.89 17.29 -19.57
CA TYR A 330 8.57 17.29 -18.94
C TYR A 330 7.52 18.03 -19.77
N GLU A 331 7.85 19.21 -20.30
CA GLU A 331 6.97 19.99 -21.20
C GLU A 331 6.60 19.19 -22.45
N ASP A 332 7.55 18.48 -23.05
CA ASP A 332 7.30 17.62 -24.21
C ASP A 332 6.35 16.47 -23.87
N MET A 333 6.49 15.84 -22.69
CA MET A 333 5.59 14.78 -22.25
C MET A 333 4.18 15.31 -21.98
N VAL A 334 4.07 16.47 -21.32
CA VAL A 334 2.79 17.15 -21.06
C VAL A 334 2.12 17.52 -22.38
N ALA A 335 2.84 18.11 -23.33
CA ALA A 335 2.30 18.50 -24.63
C ALA A 335 1.83 17.28 -25.43
N ALA A 336 2.61 16.19 -25.44
CA ALA A 336 2.23 14.95 -26.12
C ALA A 336 0.97 14.32 -25.52
N ILE A 337 0.89 14.22 -24.19
CA ILE A 337 -0.28 13.64 -23.52
C ILE A 337 -1.50 14.55 -23.67
N SER A 338 -1.35 15.87 -23.46
CA SER A 338 -2.44 16.85 -23.63
C SER A 338 -2.99 16.85 -25.05
N GLY A 339 -2.12 16.85 -26.06
CA GLY A 339 -2.52 16.84 -27.47
C GLY A 339 -3.17 15.54 -27.94
N ALA A 340 -2.98 14.45 -27.19
CA ALA A 340 -3.59 13.15 -27.46
C ALA A 340 -4.74 12.81 -26.52
N LEU A 341 -5.08 13.66 -25.55
CA LEU A 341 -6.18 13.39 -24.62
C LEU A 341 -7.47 13.14 -25.41
N PRO A 342 -8.19 12.04 -25.14
CA PRO A 342 -9.46 11.81 -25.77
C PRO A 342 -10.51 12.78 -25.23
N SER A 343 -11.43 13.22 -26.09
CA SER A 343 -12.56 14.05 -25.68
C SER A 343 -13.50 13.28 -24.75
N ASP A 344 -14.08 13.98 -23.76
CA ASP A 344 -15.22 13.52 -22.95
C ASP A 344 -15.00 12.23 -22.13
N VAL A 345 -13.76 11.82 -21.84
CA VAL A 345 -13.48 10.66 -20.97
C VAL A 345 -14.14 10.81 -19.60
N PRO A 346 -14.02 11.95 -18.88
CA PRO A 346 -14.70 12.13 -17.60
C PRO A 346 -16.21 11.90 -17.71
N ARG A 347 -16.89 12.56 -18.66
CA ARG A 347 -18.34 12.41 -18.84
C ARG A 347 -18.74 10.98 -19.18
N THR A 348 -17.92 10.26 -19.94
CA THR A 348 -18.18 8.86 -20.28
C THR A 348 -18.11 7.98 -19.03
N ILE A 349 -17.09 8.16 -18.20
CA ILE A 349 -16.94 7.46 -16.93
C ILE A 349 -18.11 7.80 -15.99
N GLU A 350 -18.42 9.08 -15.82
CA GLU A 350 -19.52 9.52 -14.96
C GLU A 350 -20.87 8.94 -15.40
N SER A 351 -21.14 8.95 -16.72
CA SER A 351 -22.33 8.34 -17.30
C SER A 351 -22.34 6.83 -17.08
N TYR A 352 -21.20 6.17 -17.27
CA TYR A 352 -21.06 4.73 -17.06
C TYR A 352 -21.37 4.35 -15.62
N TYR A 353 -20.71 4.96 -14.64
CA TYR A 353 -20.86 4.59 -13.23
C TYR A 353 -22.07 5.23 -12.53
N GLY A 354 -22.69 6.25 -13.14
CA GLY A 354 -23.81 6.99 -12.55
C GLY A 354 -23.43 7.91 -11.38
N THR A 355 -22.13 8.15 -11.19
CA THR A 355 -21.56 9.08 -10.21
C THR A 355 -20.21 9.57 -10.72
N GLY A 356 -19.76 10.71 -10.21
CA GLY A 356 -18.57 11.41 -10.73
C GLY A 356 -17.76 12.14 -9.68
N HIS A 357 -16.84 12.96 -10.14
CA HIS A 357 -15.96 13.78 -9.32
C HIS A 357 -16.08 15.26 -9.67
N SER A 358 -15.68 16.13 -8.75
CA SER A 358 -15.67 17.56 -8.99
C SER A 358 -14.60 17.98 -10.01
N ALA A 359 -13.51 17.21 -10.11
CA ALA A 359 -12.42 17.45 -11.05
C ALA A 359 -11.72 16.15 -11.47
N TYR A 360 -11.07 16.20 -12.65
CA TYR A 360 -10.25 15.13 -13.20
C TYR A 360 -8.90 15.70 -13.64
N VAL A 361 -7.81 15.11 -13.17
CA VAL A 361 -6.44 15.56 -13.46
C VAL A 361 -5.58 14.39 -13.90
N VAL A 362 -4.70 14.65 -14.87
CA VAL A 362 -3.61 13.78 -15.26
C VAL A 362 -2.29 14.37 -14.74
N VAL A 363 -1.58 13.61 -13.93
CA VAL A 363 -0.20 13.92 -13.54
C VAL A 363 0.75 13.11 -14.40
N VAL A 364 1.55 13.77 -15.21
CA VAL A 364 2.60 13.14 -16.00
C VAL A 364 3.83 12.93 -15.13
N SER A 365 4.29 11.69 -15.04
CA SER A 365 5.48 11.34 -14.27
C SER A 365 6.63 10.82 -15.13
N GLY A 366 7.83 11.34 -14.87
CA GLY A 366 9.07 10.83 -15.44
C GLY A 366 9.64 9.62 -14.67
N MET A 367 9.14 9.35 -13.46
CA MET A 367 9.68 8.36 -12.52
C MET A 367 8.77 7.14 -12.29
N SER A 368 7.45 7.30 -12.40
CA SER A 368 6.49 6.28 -11.97
C SER A 368 5.93 5.41 -13.09
N GLY A 369 5.25 4.33 -12.68
CA GLY A 369 4.20 3.66 -13.45
C GLY A 369 2.91 4.49 -13.55
N ASN A 370 1.79 3.82 -13.85
CA ASN A 370 0.47 4.45 -13.92
C ASN A 370 -0.35 4.09 -12.68
N TYR A 371 -1.02 5.08 -12.07
CA TYR A 371 -1.79 4.89 -10.85
C TYR A 371 -2.97 5.87 -10.74
N GLY A 372 -4.13 5.37 -10.31
CA GLY A 372 -5.30 6.15 -9.94
C GLY A 372 -5.36 6.49 -8.44
N LEU A 373 -5.75 7.72 -8.10
CA LEU A 373 -6.01 8.14 -6.72
C LEU A 373 -7.09 9.21 -6.64
N THR A 374 -7.71 9.34 -5.46
CA THR A 374 -8.73 10.37 -5.18
C THR A 374 -8.21 11.37 -4.16
N LEU A 375 -8.43 12.66 -4.40
CA LEU A 375 -8.29 13.74 -3.41
C LEU A 375 -9.70 14.17 -2.97
N GLU A 376 -9.86 14.48 -1.68
CA GLU A 376 -11.17 14.71 -1.08
C GLU A 376 -11.08 15.84 -0.05
N GLU A 377 -12.04 16.77 -0.12
CA GLU A 377 -12.26 17.84 0.86
C GLU A 377 -13.76 18.10 1.01
N GLY A 378 -14.37 17.58 2.08
CA GLY A 378 -15.82 17.69 2.27
C GLY A 378 -16.57 17.02 1.11
N THR A 379 -17.37 17.79 0.37
CA THR A 379 -18.09 17.29 -0.81
C THR A 379 -17.29 17.40 -2.11
N TRP A 380 -16.15 18.09 -2.10
CA TRP A 380 -15.30 18.23 -3.26
C TRP A 380 -14.41 17.00 -3.40
N THR A 381 -14.33 16.44 -4.61
CA THR A 381 -13.45 15.32 -4.91
C THR A 381 -12.74 15.53 -6.25
N CYS A 382 -11.48 15.11 -6.32
CA CYS A 382 -10.70 15.13 -7.56
C CYS A 382 -10.14 13.74 -7.84
N CYS A 383 -10.40 13.21 -9.02
CA CYS A 383 -9.78 11.99 -9.49
C CYS A 383 -8.47 12.32 -10.22
N VAL A 384 -7.39 11.69 -9.80
CA VAL A 384 -6.04 11.92 -10.33
C VAL A 384 -5.53 10.62 -10.95
N ALA A 385 -5.11 10.68 -12.21
CA ALA A 385 -4.36 9.62 -12.85
C ALA A 385 -2.90 10.05 -12.98
N VAL A 386 -2.01 9.38 -12.26
CA VAL A 386 -0.57 9.49 -12.51
C VAL A 386 -0.24 8.61 -13.71
N ILE A 387 0.30 9.19 -14.76
CA ILE A 387 0.60 8.52 -16.02
C ILE A 387 2.11 8.59 -16.29
N SER A 388 2.71 7.43 -16.55
CA SER A 388 4.10 7.35 -16.94
C SER A 388 4.33 8.07 -18.27
N GLY A 389 5.20 9.08 -18.26
CA GLY A 389 5.58 9.85 -19.44
C GLY A 389 6.25 9.01 -20.55
N ARG A 390 6.62 7.75 -20.25
CA ARG A 390 7.00 6.77 -21.27
C ARG A 390 5.90 6.53 -22.30
N ILE A 391 4.62 6.66 -21.92
CA ILE A 391 3.50 6.41 -22.83
C ILE A 391 3.57 7.29 -24.09
N ALA A 392 4.04 8.53 -23.96
CA ALA A 392 4.25 9.46 -25.08
C ALA A 392 5.25 8.95 -26.12
N LYS A 393 6.07 7.94 -25.78
CA LYS A 393 7.07 7.33 -26.68
C LYS A 393 6.70 5.90 -27.09
N THR A 394 5.55 5.39 -26.66
CA THR A 394 5.09 4.04 -27.03
C THR A 394 4.53 4.07 -28.46
N PRO A 395 4.98 3.17 -29.36
CA PRO A 395 4.41 3.09 -30.70
C PRO A 395 2.92 2.77 -30.68
N GLY A 396 2.13 3.45 -31.51
CA GLY A 396 0.70 3.21 -31.65
C GLY A 396 -0.12 4.49 -31.58
N ASP A 397 -1.44 4.31 -31.46
CA ASP A 397 -2.40 5.39 -31.28
C ASP A 397 -2.38 5.83 -29.81
N LEU A 398 -1.68 6.93 -29.53
CA LEU A 398 -1.53 7.47 -28.17
C LEU A 398 -2.88 7.87 -27.58
N SER A 399 -3.79 8.43 -28.39
CA SER A 399 -5.11 8.85 -27.91
C SER A 399 -5.93 7.64 -27.48
N ARG A 400 -5.94 6.58 -28.29
CA ARG A 400 -6.55 5.30 -27.94
C ARG A 400 -5.96 4.68 -26.66
N SER A 401 -4.64 4.72 -26.53
CA SER A 401 -3.94 4.16 -25.38
C SER A 401 -4.28 4.93 -24.10
N LEU A 402 -4.33 6.27 -24.18
CA LEU A 402 -4.74 7.14 -23.08
C LEU A 402 -6.21 6.91 -22.71
N TRP A 403 -7.09 6.68 -23.68
CA TRP A 403 -8.49 6.39 -23.41
C TRP A 403 -8.64 5.18 -22.48
N GLY A 404 -8.04 4.05 -22.88
CA GLY A 404 -8.08 2.83 -22.07
C GLY A 404 -7.43 3.04 -20.71
N LEU A 405 -6.29 3.72 -20.65
CA LEU A 405 -5.57 3.93 -19.41
C LEU A 405 -6.34 4.84 -18.45
N LEU A 406 -6.89 5.96 -18.91
CA LEU A 406 -7.69 6.85 -18.08
C LEU A 406 -8.96 6.18 -17.57
N ALA A 407 -9.64 5.39 -18.42
CA ALA A 407 -10.79 4.59 -17.99
C ALA A 407 -10.44 3.58 -16.89
N HIS A 408 -9.22 3.03 -16.91
CA HIS A 408 -8.71 2.13 -15.88
C HIS A 408 -8.34 2.89 -14.59
N GLU A 409 -7.44 3.87 -14.68
CA GLU A 409 -6.92 4.58 -13.51
C GLU A 409 -8.00 5.37 -12.77
N TRP A 410 -8.88 6.07 -13.49
CA TRP A 410 -10.01 6.75 -12.87
C TRP A 410 -11.14 5.79 -12.47
N GLY A 411 -11.15 4.56 -12.98
CA GLY A 411 -12.06 3.51 -12.52
C GLY A 411 -11.83 3.13 -11.05
N HIS A 412 -10.59 3.20 -10.56
CA HIS A 412 -10.28 2.92 -9.15
C HIS A 412 -11.04 3.83 -8.18
N SER A 413 -11.23 5.11 -8.50
CA SER A 413 -11.91 6.06 -7.62
C SER A 413 -13.40 5.78 -7.46
N LEU A 414 -13.99 4.99 -8.36
CA LEU A 414 -15.43 4.69 -8.40
C LEU A 414 -15.73 3.25 -8.00
N VAL A 415 -14.92 2.29 -8.45
CA VAL A 415 -15.11 0.86 -8.14
C VAL A 415 -14.75 0.55 -6.69
N LYS A 416 -13.62 1.05 -6.20
CA LYS A 416 -13.15 0.75 -4.84
C LYS A 416 -14.14 1.11 -3.74
N PRO A 417 -14.68 2.35 -3.65
CA PRO A 417 -15.69 2.67 -2.65
C PRO A 417 -17.00 1.89 -2.86
N ALA A 418 -17.37 1.59 -4.10
CA ALA A 418 -18.56 0.78 -4.39
C ALA A 418 -18.40 -0.66 -3.86
N LEU A 419 -17.21 -1.26 -3.99
CA LEU A 419 -16.92 -2.59 -3.44
C LEU A 419 -16.81 -2.58 -1.91
N ALA A 420 -16.21 -1.52 -1.32
CA ALA A 420 -16.10 -1.39 0.14
C ALA A 420 -17.47 -1.37 0.85
N ALA A 421 -18.53 -0.91 0.17
CA ALA A 421 -19.90 -0.99 0.70
C ALA A 421 -20.45 -2.44 0.83
N HIS A 422 -19.74 -3.43 0.29
CA HIS A 422 -20.16 -4.83 0.21
C HIS A 422 -19.05 -5.80 0.67
N GLU A 423 -18.21 -5.41 1.63
CA GLU A 423 -17.06 -6.21 2.10
C GLU A 423 -17.42 -7.64 2.52
N GLU A 424 -18.51 -7.85 3.26
CA GLU A 424 -18.95 -9.19 3.70
C GLU A 424 -19.29 -10.09 2.50
N LEU A 425 -19.99 -9.55 1.50
CA LEU A 425 -20.32 -10.28 0.29
C LEU A 425 -19.05 -10.64 -0.47
N ILE A 426 -18.11 -9.69 -0.63
CA ILE A 426 -16.83 -9.93 -1.30
C ILE A 426 -16.03 -11.01 -0.56
N ALA A 427 -15.97 -10.96 0.77
CA ALA A 427 -15.28 -11.93 1.59
C ALA A 427 -15.84 -13.35 1.45
N SER A 428 -17.15 -13.51 1.20
CA SER A 428 -17.77 -14.82 0.99
C SER A 428 -17.20 -15.57 -0.25
N TYR A 429 -16.64 -14.83 -1.22
CA TYR A 429 -16.02 -15.38 -2.43
C TYR A 429 -14.48 -15.54 -2.33
N VAL A 430 -13.87 -15.39 -1.15
CA VAL A 430 -12.40 -15.47 -0.97
C VAL A 430 -11.78 -16.78 -1.48
N HIS A 431 -12.55 -17.88 -1.50
CA HIS A 431 -12.13 -19.17 -2.03
C HIS A 431 -11.77 -19.14 -3.53
N LEU A 432 -12.30 -18.18 -4.30
CA LEU A 432 -11.97 -17.96 -5.71
C LEU A 432 -10.58 -17.35 -5.92
N TYR A 433 -9.92 -16.89 -4.86
CA TYR A 433 -8.56 -16.37 -4.99
C TYR A 433 -7.54 -17.49 -5.20
N THR A 434 -7.69 -18.64 -4.53
CA THR A 434 -6.71 -19.74 -4.56
C THR A 434 -6.31 -20.17 -5.99
N PRO A 435 -7.25 -20.35 -6.96
CA PRO A 435 -6.90 -20.74 -8.32
C PRO A 435 -6.12 -19.68 -9.12
N ILE A 436 -6.22 -18.40 -8.76
CA ILE A 436 -5.62 -17.28 -9.51
C ILE A 436 -4.44 -16.63 -8.77
N ALA A 437 -4.22 -16.96 -7.49
CA ALA A 437 -3.24 -16.31 -6.61
C ALA A 437 -1.83 -16.25 -7.22
N GLY A 438 -1.40 -17.33 -7.89
CA GLY A 438 -0.09 -17.35 -8.56
C GLY A 438 0.05 -16.30 -9.66
N ALA A 439 -0.98 -16.13 -10.48
CA ALA A 439 -0.99 -15.12 -11.56
C ALA A 439 -1.14 -13.70 -11.00
N MET A 440 -2.02 -13.51 -10.00
CA MET A 440 -2.30 -12.21 -9.38
C MET A 440 -1.12 -11.65 -8.57
N THR A 441 -0.32 -12.52 -7.94
CA THR A 441 0.85 -12.09 -7.16
C THR A 441 2.11 -11.92 -7.99
N SER A 442 2.22 -12.64 -9.10
CA SER A 442 3.42 -12.68 -9.95
C SER A 442 3.28 -11.77 -11.18
N GLY A 443 4.33 -11.69 -12.00
CA GLY A 443 4.24 -11.06 -13.33
C GLY A 443 4.00 -9.55 -13.34
N GLY A 444 4.29 -8.85 -12.23
CA GLY A 444 4.14 -7.40 -12.11
C GLY A 444 2.76 -6.92 -11.64
N GLN A 445 1.86 -7.83 -11.25
CA GLN A 445 0.52 -7.49 -10.75
C GLN A 445 0.49 -7.16 -9.24
N ALA A 446 1.22 -7.93 -8.43
CA ALA A 446 1.36 -7.71 -6.98
C ALA A 446 0.03 -7.64 -6.20
N TYR A 447 -1.04 -8.26 -6.69
CA TYR A 447 -2.35 -8.31 -6.02
C TYR A 447 -2.36 -9.48 -5.03
N GLY A 448 -1.95 -9.21 -3.79
CA GLY A 448 -1.76 -10.22 -2.74
C GLY A 448 -3.02 -10.74 -2.04
N ALA A 449 -4.18 -10.13 -2.29
CA ALA A 449 -5.44 -10.45 -1.60
C ALA A 449 -6.62 -10.51 -2.57
N TRP A 450 -7.64 -11.31 -2.22
CA TRP A 450 -8.86 -11.46 -3.01
C TRP A 450 -9.55 -10.14 -3.32
N SER A 451 -9.72 -9.26 -2.32
CA SER A 451 -10.38 -7.97 -2.50
C SER A 451 -9.67 -7.08 -3.53
N ILE A 452 -8.33 -7.06 -3.50
CA ILE A 452 -7.50 -6.32 -4.46
C ILE A 452 -7.64 -6.93 -5.86
N ALA A 453 -7.53 -8.26 -5.97
CA ALA A 453 -7.68 -8.94 -7.25
C ALA A 453 -9.07 -8.70 -7.85
N LEU A 454 -10.13 -8.80 -7.04
CA LEU A 454 -11.51 -8.58 -7.49
C LEU A 454 -11.74 -7.14 -7.94
N GLU A 455 -11.23 -6.15 -7.19
CA GLU A 455 -11.28 -4.74 -7.59
C GLU A 455 -10.72 -4.55 -9.01
N GLU A 456 -9.54 -5.11 -9.27
CA GLU A 456 -8.88 -5.05 -10.56
C GLU A 456 -9.63 -5.79 -11.66
N HIS A 457 -10.21 -6.97 -11.36
CA HIS A 457 -11.07 -7.69 -12.31
C HIS A 457 -12.27 -6.84 -12.74
N VAL A 458 -12.92 -6.18 -11.78
CA VAL A 458 -14.10 -5.33 -12.02
C VAL A 458 -13.71 -4.11 -12.85
N ILE A 459 -12.61 -3.43 -12.51
CA ILE A 459 -12.13 -2.25 -13.25
C ILE A 459 -11.78 -2.63 -14.69
N ARG A 460 -11.07 -3.74 -14.90
CA ARG A 460 -10.71 -4.22 -16.25
C ARG A 460 -11.92 -4.65 -17.06
N ALA A 461 -12.89 -5.32 -16.44
CA ALA A 461 -14.15 -5.66 -17.10
C ALA A 461 -14.93 -4.39 -17.51
N ALA A 462 -15.05 -3.40 -16.62
CA ALA A 462 -15.70 -2.12 -16.91
C ALA A 462 -14.94 -1.34 -17.99
N GLN A 463 -13.60 -1.34 -17.95
CA GLN A 463 -12.75 -0.78 -19.01
C GLN A 463 -13.07 -1.43 -20.36
N ALA A 464 -13.17 -2.75 -20.45
CA ALA A 464 -13.52 -3.43 -21.70
C ALA A 464 -14.93 -3.06 -22.20
N ARG A 465 -15.92 -2.88 -21.31
CA ARG A 465 -17.27 -2.39 -21.68
C ARG A 465 -17.22 -0.96 -22.23
N MET A 466 -16.46 -0.11 -21.57
CA MET A 466 -16.21 1.25 -22.00
C MET A 466 -15.51 1.26 -23.39
N LEU A 467 -14.48 0.45 -23.59
CA LEU A 467 -13.79 0.31 -24.88
C LEU A 467 -14.74 -0.17 -26.00
N LEU A 468 -15.65 -1.11 -25.69
CA LEU A 468 -16.69 -1.54 -26.63
C LEU A 468 -17.54 -0.36 -27.10
N ALA A 469 -17.98 0.49 -26.17
CA ALA A 469 -18.83 1.64 -26.47
C ALA A 469 -18.08 2.75 -27.24
N GLY A 470 -16.83 3.01 -26.88
CA GLY A 470 -16.05 4.12 -27.45
C GLY A 470 -15.26 3.79 -28.71
N LEU A 471 -14.73 2.58 -28.82
CA LEU A 471 -13.78 2.18 -29.86
C LEU A 471 -14.19 0.92 -30.63
N GLY A 472 -15.21 0.21 -30.17
CA GLY A 472 -15.81 -0.94 -30.84
C GLY A 472 -15.35 -2.30 -30.33
N PRO A 473 -15.93 -3.38 -30.87
CA PRO A 473 -15.80 -4.73 -30.32
C PRO A 473 -14.39 -5.31 -30.42
N GLU A 474 -13.61 -4.92 -31.44
CA GLU A 474 -12.24 -5.43 -31.61
C GLU A 474 -11.32 -4.99 -30.46
N GLU A 475 -11.43 -3.72 -30.03
CA GLU A 475 -10.61 -3.21 -28.93
C GLU A 475 -11.03 -3.77 -27.57
N ALA A 476 -12.34 -3.95 -27.35
CA ALA A 476 -12.84 -4.63 -26.17
C ALA A 476 -12.34 -6.09 -26.09
N GLU A 477 -12.43 -6.82 -27.19
CA GLU A 477 -11.96 -8.21 -27.28
C GLU A 477 -10.46 -8.32 -27.04
N LYS A 478 -9.68 -7.41 -27.63
CA LYS A 478 -8.23 -7.34 -27.42
C LYS A 478 -7.88 -7.09 -25.96
N ALA A 479 -8.58 -6.16 -25.29
CA ALA A 479 -8.36 -5.89 -23.87
C ALA A 479 -8.66 -7.13 -23.00
N LEU A 480 -9.82 -7.77 -23.23
CA LEU A 480 -10.20 -8.99 -22.50
C LEU A 480 -9.20 -10.12 -22.70
N SER A 481 -8.76 -10.38 -23.94
CA SER A 481 -7.76 -11.41 -24.23
C SER A 481 -6.42 -11.15 -23.52
N ILE A 482 -5.96 -9.89 -23.48
CA ILE A 482 -4.73 -9.52 -22.77
C ILE A 482 -4.85 -9.78 -21.27
N ASP A 483 -6.00 -9.46 -20.67
CA ASP A 483 -6.21 -9.68 -19.24
C ASP A 483 -6.43 -11.17 -18.91
N GLU A 484 -7.10 -11.94 -19.78
CA GLU A 484 -7.18 -13.40 -19.66
C GLU A 484 -5.78 -14.05 -19.68
N ASP A 485 -4.90 -13.62 -20.59
CA ASP A 485 -3.50 -14.07 -20.67
C ASP A 485 -2.68 -13.71 -19.41
N ARG A 486 -3.07 -12.65 -18.71
CA ARG A 486 -2.49 -12.24 -17.41
C ARG A 486 -3.08 -13.01 -16.23
N GLY A 487 -4.04 -13.91 -16.47
CA GLY A 487 -4.64 -14.74 -15.44
C GLY A 487 -5.88 -14.14 -14.78
N PHE A 488 -6.49 -13.10 -15.37
CA PHE A 488 -7.80 -12.57 -14.94
C PHE A 488 -8.93 -13.52 -15.33
N ARG A 489 -8.93 -14.72 -14.74
CA ARG A 489 -9.78 -15.85 -15.11
C ARG A 489 -11.28 -15.51 -15.10
N TYR A 490 -11.71 -14.59 -14.24
CA TYR A 490 -13.12 -14.28 -14.03
C TYR A 490 -13.62 -13.07 -14.85
N ILE A 491 -12.75 -12.45 -15.66
CA ILE A 491 -13.07 -11.17 -16.32
C ILE A 491 -14.27 -11.24 -17.26
N ARG A 492 -14.45 -12.34 -18.01
CA ARG A 492 -15.59 -12.51 -18.93
C ARG A 492 -16.92 -12.59 -18.20
N LEU A 493 -16.97 -13.26 -17.04
CA LEU A 493 -18.19 -13.37 -16.24
C LEU A 493 -18.67 -11.98 -15.81
N LEU A 494 -17.73 -11.18 -15.30
CA LEU A 494 -18.00 -9.80 -14.89
C LEU A 494 -18.34 -8.92 -16.10
N TYR A 495 -17.60 -9.02 -17.20
CA TYR A 495 -17.87 -8.28 -18.44
C TYR A 495 -19.29 -8.54 -18.98
N HIS A 496 -19.73 -9.79 -19.00
CA HIS A 496 -21.09 -10.12 -19.45
C HIS A 496 -22.15 -9.62 -18.47
N ARG A 497 -21.90 -9.72 -17.15
CA ARG A 497 -22.82 -9.22 -16.15
C ARG A 497 -22.95 -7.68 -16.17
N LEU A 498 -21.87 -6.96 -16.50
CA LEU A 498 -21.91 -5.51 -16.71
C LEU A 498 -22.74 -5.10 -17.93
N ALA A 499 -22.91 -5.97 -18.94
CA ALA A 499 -23.84 -5.69 -20.03
C ALA A 499 -25.31 -5.63 -19.55
N GLU A 500 -25.66 -6.40 -18.51
CA GLU A 500 -27.00 -6.32 -17.89
C GLU A 500 -27.18 -5.00 -17.12
N TYR A 501 -26.14 -4.55 -16.42
CA TYR A 501 -26.13 -3.23 -15.77
C TYR A 501 -26.43 -2.11 -16.77
N GLU A 502 -25.75 -2.13 -17.91
CA GLU A 502 -25.92 -1.14 -18.97
C GLU A 502 -27.31 -1.19 -19.61
N ALA A 503 -27.93 -2.37 -19.67
CA ALA A 503 -29.27 -2.56 -20.25
C ALA A 503 -30.40 -2.13 -19.31
N ASP A 504 -30.19 -2.12 -17.98
CA ASP A 504 -31.20 -1.82 -16.97
C ASP A 504 -30.77 -0.67 -16.05
N ARG A 505 -30.45 0.48 -16.65
CA ARG A 505 -30.06 1.70 -15.91
C ARG A 505 -31.21 2.39 -15.20
N GLU A 506 -32.47 2.05 -15.52
CA GLU A 506 -33.63 2.55 -14.78
C GLU A 506 -33.68 1.94 -13.37
N THR A 507 -33.42 0.62 -13.25
CA THR A 507 -33.35 -0.06 -11.95
C THR A 507 -32.01 0.20 -11.25
N TYR A 508 -30.92 0.26 -12.02
CA TYR A 508 -29.56 0.46 -11.52
C TYR A 508 -28.94 1.77 -12.05
N PRO A 509 -29.39 2.93 -11.55
CA PRO A 509 -28.88 4.22 -12.02
C PRO A 509 -27.39 4.40 -11.70
N ARG A 510 -26.91 3.82 -10.60
CA ARG A 510 -25.49 3.89 -10.19
C ARG A 510 -24.89 2.49 -10.11
N PHE A 511 -23.60 2.41 -10.42
CA PHE A 511 -22.84 1.16 -10.40
C PHE A 511 -22.88 0.46 -9.03
N VAL A 512 -22.77 1.22 -7.94
CA VAL A 512 -22.84 0.68 -6.56
C VAL A 512 -24.13 -0.10 -6.31
N ASP A 513 -25.25 0.32 -6.91
CA ASP A 513 -26.55 -0.35 -6.74
C ASP A 513 -26.59 -1.71 -7.45
N PHE A 514 -25.68 -1.96 -8.40
CA PHE A 514 -25.56 -3.21 -9.15
C PHE A 514 -24.48 -4.15 -8.62
N VAL A 515 -23.58 -3.69 -7.74
CA VAL A 515 -22.46 -4.49 -7.21
C VAL A 515 -22.90 -5.87 -6.69
N PRO A 516 -23.99 -6.02 -5.91
CA PRO A 516 -24.42 -7.35 -5.47
C PRO A 516 -24.65 -8.33 -6.63
N ARG A 517 -25.36 -7.90 -7.67
CA ARG A 517 -25.63 -8.71 -8.87
C ARG A 517 -24.38 -8.95 -9.71
N LEU A 518 -23.42 -8.02 -9.68
CA LEU A 518 -22.13 -8.20 -10.31
C LEU A 518 -21.34 -9.33 -9.64
N ILE A 519 -21.26 -9.33 -8.30
CA ILE A 519 -20.52 -10.34 -7.55
C ILE A 519 -21.20 -11.72 -7.64
N GLU A 520 -22.53 -11.79 -7.68
CA GLU A 520 -23.27 -13.04 -7.94
C GLU A 520 -22.90 -13.72 -9.27
N ALA A 521 -22.34 -13.00 -10.26
CA ALA A 521 -21.87 -13.64 -11.49
C ALA A 521 -20.67 -14.58 -11.29
N LEU A 522 -20.04 -14.54 -10.11
CA LEU A 522 -18.96 -15.42 -9.71
C LEU A 522 -19.47 -16.73 -9.07
N GLU A 523 -20.77 -16.87 -8.84
CA GLU A 523 -21.36 -18.08 -8.28
C GLU A 523 -21.13 -19.29 -9.21
N GLY A 524 -20.48 -20.33 -8.69
CA GLY A 524 -20.15 -21.56 -9.43
C GLY A 524 -18.89 -21.50 -10.30
N ALA A 525 -18.06 -20.46 -10.16
CA ALA A 525 -16.81 -20.26 -10.92
C ALA A 525 -15.60 -21.10 -10.45
#